data_AF-A0A7C1VUT2-F1
#
_entry.id   AF-A0A7C1VUT2-F1
#
_cell.length_a   1.000
_cell.length_b   1.000
_cell.length_c   1.000
_cell.angle_alpha   90.00
_cell.angle_beta   90.00
_cell.angle_gamma   90.00
#
_symmetry.space_group_name_H-M   'P 1'
#
loop_
_entity.id
_entity.type
_entity.pdbx_description
1 polymer ?
#
loop_
_entity_poly.entity_id
_entity_poly.type
_entity_poly.pdbx_seq_one_letter_code
_entity_poly.pdbx_strand_id
1 'polypeptide(L)'
;MSTTEPNTTLAFQQDEFCLWTPFPKQVEALKRKEFEILFGGARGGGKTDTGINWLIYDVGNPELRALIIRKNSKDLSDWCDRANRIYSMLGAVRSGNPPKFTWPSGAVFSTGHLMDANAYTQYQGHEYQKMVLEELDQIPEEKYYLELMSSCRSTVDGLKPQIFLTSN
;
A
#
# COMPACT_ATOMS: atom_id res chain seq x y z
N MET A 1 31.45 -12.76 57.68
CA MET A 1 32.11 -13.06 56.39
C MET A 1 31.02 -13.27 55.35
N SER A 2 30.99 -12.40 54.35
CA SER A 2 30.31 -12.46 53.04
C SER A 2 28.87 -12.96 52.96
N THR A 3 27.94 -12.01 52.92
CA THR A 3 26.65 -12.14 52.21
C THR A 3 26.91 -11.88 50.72
N THR A 4 26.66 -12.87 49.87
CA THR A 4 26.75 -12.74 48.42
C THR A 4 25.51 -12.03 47.87
N GLU A 5 25.69 -10.86 47.27
CA GLU A 5 24.67 -10.19 46.47
C GLU A 5 24.45 -10.91 45.12
N PRO A 6 23.21 -11.00 44.61
CA PRO A 6 22.98 -11.39 43.23
C PRO A 6 23.18 -10.18 42.30
N ASN A 7 24.31 -10.16 41.61
CA ASN A 7 24.47 -9.47 40.32
C ASN A 7 23.72 -10.34 39.30
N THR A 8 22.77 -9.87 38.49
CA THR A 8 23.06 -9.05 37.32
C THR A 8 21.70 -8.65 36.71
N THR A 9 21.45 -7.36 36.57
CA THR A 9 20.36 -6.82 35.75
C THR A 9 20.68 -7.10 34.28
N LEU A 10 20.01 -8.10 33.69
CA LEU A 10 19.98 -8.24 32.23
C LEU A 10 19.07 -7.14 31.69
N ALA A 11 19.68 -6.01 31.32
CA ALA A 11 19.03 -5.03 30.47
C ALA A 11 18.82 -5.68 29.10
N PHE A 12 17.60 -6.13 28.83
CA PHE A 12 17.20 -6.50 27.48
C PHE A 12 17.22 -5.23 26.62
N GLN A 13 18.25 -5.11 25.79
CA GLN A 13 18.28 -4.13 24.71
C GLN A 13 17.16 -4.52 23.74
N GLN A 14 16.10 -3.70 23.67
CA GLN A 14 15.05 -3.87 22.67
C GLN A 14 15.68 -3.53 21.31
N ASP A 15 16.07 -4.54 20.55
CA ASP A 15 16.36 -4.37 19.14
C ASP A 15 15.07 -3.92 18.45
N GLU A 16 15.01 -2.66 18.00
CA GLU A 16 13.93 -2.17 17.15
C GLU A 16 13.87 -3.05 15.89
N PHE A 17 12.80 -3.82 15.76
CA PHE A 17 12.59 -4.68 14.59
C PHE A 17 12.29 -3.80 13.37
N CYS A 18 13.31 -3.52 12.56
CA CYS A 18 13.15 -2.79 11.30
C CYS A 18 12.59 -3.71 10.22
N LEU A 19 11.28 -3.58 9.95
CA LEU A 19 10.55 -4.37 8.95
C LEU A 19 11.05 -4.15 7.52
N TRP A 20 11.47 -2.92 7.22
CA TRP A 20 11.89 -2.49 5.89
C TRP A 20 12.66 -1.18 5.98
N THR A 21 13.71 -1.03 5.16
CA THR A 21 14.48 0.21 5.06
C THR A 21 14.43 0.73 3.62
N PRO A 22 13.88 1.93 3.37
CA PRO A 22 13.82 2.51 2.03
C PRO A 22 15.19 3.00 1.55
N PHE A 23 15.49 2.78 0.28
CA PHE A 23 16.57 3.44 -0.45
C PHE A 23 16.26 4.93 -0.69
N PRO A 24 17.28 5.77 -0.98
CA PRO A 24 17.09 7.22 -1.13
C PRO A 24 15.98 7.64 -2.10
N LYS A 25 15.85 6.98 -3.26
CA LYS A 25 14.77 7.29 -4.21
C LYS A 25 13.37 6.91 -3.70
N GLN A 26 13.28 5.85 -2.90
CA GLN A 26 12.02 5.44 -2.28
C GLN A 26 11.63 6.46 -1.20
N VAL A 27 12.60 6.94 -0.41
CA VAL A 27 12.39 8.04 0.55
C VAL A 27 11.86 9.29 -0.16
N GLU A 28 12.45 9.66 -1.31
CA GLU A 28 11.99 10.80 -2.09
C GLU A 28 10.56 10.64 -2.59
N ALA A 29 10.17 9.45 -3.06
CA ALA A 29 8.81 9.16 -3.49
C ALA A 29 7.82 9.15 -2.30
N LEU A 30 8.22 8.59 -1.16
CA LEU A 30 7.42 8.52 0.07
C LEU A 30 7.09 9.89 0.69
N LYS A 31 7.92 10.90 0.44
CA LYS A 31 7.70 12.27 0.95
C LYS A 31 6.70 13.07 0.11
N ARG A 32 6.38 12.61 -1.10
CA ARG A 32 5.52 13.33 -2.05
C ARG A 32 4.09 13.45 -1.56
N LYS A 33 3.46 14.57 -1.90
CA LYS A 33 2.11 14.99 -1.45
C LYS A 33 1.21 15.43 -2.61
N GLU A 34 1.74 15.34 -3.83
CA GLU A 34 1.05 15.60 -5.09
C GLU A 34 -0.11 14.61 -5.27
N PHE A 35 -1.11 15.00 -6.07
CA PHE A 35 -2.25 14.15 -6.39
C PHE A 35 -1.81 12.87 -7.09
N GLU A 36 -0.97 12.99 -8.11
CA GLU A 36 -0.35 11.85 -8.81
C GLU A 36 1.16 11.82 -8.54
N ILE A 37 1.66 10.64 -8.17
CA ILE A 37 3.08 10.40 -7.90
C ILE A 37 3.52 9.22 -8.78
N LEU A 38 4.27 9.49 -9.85
CA LEU A 38 4.86 8.44 -10.68
C LEU A 38 6.28 8.09 -10.20
N PHE A 39 6.45 6.88 -9.70
CA PHE A 39 7.74 6.32 -9.35
C PHE A 39 8.20 5.31 -10.41
N GLY A 40 8.98 5.80 -11.37
CA GLY A 40 9.55 5.00 -12.47
C GLY A 40 10.96 4.46 -12.19
N GLY A 41 11.44 3.57 -13.06
CA GLY A 41 12.84 3.12 -13.11
C GLY A 41 12.98 1.61 -13.33
N ALA A 42 14.20 1.08 -13.26
CA ALA A 42 14.48 -0.31 -13.59
C ALA A 42 13.72 -1.35 -12.72
N ARG A 43 13.60 -2.58 -13.25
CA ARG A 43 13.14 -3.76 -12.51
C ARG A 43 13.98 -4.00 -11.26
N GLY A 44 13.33 -4.39 -10.16
CA GLY A 44 14.01 -4.58 -8.88
C GLY A 44 14.32 -3.29 -8.10
N GLY A 45 13.94 -2.10 -8.61
CA GLY A 45 14.19 -0.81 -7.94
C GLY A 45 13.35 -0.51 -6.70
N GLY A 46 12.66 -1.50 -6.12
CA GLY A 46 11.87 -1.34 -4.89
C GLY A 46 10.55 -0.56 -5.02
N LYS A 47 10.06 -0.33 -6.25
CA LYS A 47 8.83 0.43 -6.51
C LYS A 47 7.60 -0.15 -5.79
N THR A 48 7.39 -1.45 -5.93
CA THR A 48 6.31 -2.19 -5.26
C THR A 48 6.33 -2.02 -3.75
N ASP A 49 7.50 -2.21 -3.12
CA ASP A 49 7.63 -2.07 -1.66
C ASP A 49 7.40 -0.62 -1.21
N THR A 50 7.70 0.36 -2.08
CA THR A 50 7.41 1.79 -1.83
C THR A 50 5.91 2.04 -1.82
N GLY A 51 5.17 1.54 -2.82
CA GLY A 51 3.71 1.67 -2.87
C GLY A 51 3.01 0.98 -1.69
N ILE A 52 3.49 -0.21 -1.29
CA ILE A 52 3.02 -0.94 -0.10
C ILE A 52 3.19 -0.08 1.16
N ASN A 53 4.39 0.48 1.38
CA ASN A 53 4.63 1.30 2.58
C ASN A 53 3.97 2.68 2.51
N TRP A 54 3.76 3.24 1.32
CA TRP A 54 3.07 4.53 1.16
C TRP A 54 1.59 4.47 1.57
N LEU A 55 0.94 3.32 1.35
CA LEU A 55 -0.46 3.11 1.72
C LEU A 55 -0.69 3.19 3.24
N ILE A 56 0.29 2.81 4.06
CA ILE A 56 0.08 2.66 5.51
C ILE A 56 0.02 3.99 6.27
N TYR A 57 0.36 5.12 5.64
CA TYR A 57 0.43 6.42 6.33
C TYR A 57 -0.87 6.85 6.99
N ASP A 58 -2.00 6.48 6.40
CA ASP A 58 -3.32 6.97 6.82
C ASP A 58 -4.18 5.84 7.41
N VAL A 59 -3.61 4.66 7.67
CA VAL A 59 -4.38 3.49 8.17
C VAL A 59 -4.94 3.70 9.56
N GLY A 60 -4.52 4.72 10.30
CA GLY A 60 -5.16 5.13 11.55
C GLY A 60 -6.59 5.67 11.36
N ASN A 61 -6.96 6.09 10.14
CA ASN A 61 -8.28 6.64 9.86
C ASN A 61 -9.27 5.51 9.48
N PRO A 62 -10.38 5.32 10.23
CA PRO A 62 -11.39 4.27 9.98
C PRO A 62 -12.07 4.38 8.60
N GLU A 63 -12.13 5.58 8.04
CA GLU A 63 -12.84 5.86 6.80
C GLU A 63 -11.95 5.72 5.56
N LEU A 64 -10.65 5.47 5.74
CA LEU A 64 -9.74 5.25 4.61
C LEU A 64 -10.18 4.06 3.76
N ARG A 65 -10.42 4.32 2.48
CA ARG A 65 -10.61 3.32 1.43
C ARG A 65 -9.49 3.46 0.42
N ALA A 66 -8.68 2.41 0.30
CA ALA A 66 -7.63 2.35 -0.71
C ALA A 66 -7.92 1.31 -1.78
N LEU A 67 -7.46 1.54 -3.00
CA LEU A 67 -7.54 0.61 -4.11
C LEU A 67 -6.15 0.29 -4.67
N ILE A 68 -5.87 -0.99 -4.88
CA ILE A 68 -4.64 -1.46 -5.49
C ILE A 68 -4.97 -2.20 -6.77
N ILE A 69 -4.40 -1.73 -7.88
CA ILE A 69 -4.64 -2.29 -9.22
C ILE A 69 -3.34 -2.83 -9.80
N ARG A 70 -3.43 -4.02 -10.39
CA ARG A 70 -2.44 -4.56 -11.33
C ARG A 70 -3.10 -4.94 -12.65
N LYS A 71 -2.30 -5.32 -13.65
CA LYS A 71 -2.80 -5.78 -14.95
C LYS A 71 -3.73 -7.00 -14.83
N ASN A 72 -3.34 -8.02 -14.08
CA ASN A 72 -4.09 -9.28 -13.98
C ASN A 72 -4.10 -9.85 -12.55
N SER A 73 -4.95 -10.86 -12.33
CA SER A 73 -5.15 -11.51 -11.03
C SER A 73 -3.93 -12.28 -10.52
N LYS A 74 -3.08 -12.82 -11.41
CA LYS A 74 -1.85 -13.53 -11.02
C LYS A 74 -0.81 -12.57 -10.44
N ASP A 75 -0.54 -11.48 -11.14
CA ASP A 75 0.39 -10.44 -10.68
C ASP A 75 -0.09 -9.80 -9.37
N LEU A 76 -1.41 -9.71 -9.21
CA LEU A 76 -2.02 -9.23 -7.99
C LEU A 76 -1.77 -10.15 -6.78
N SER A 77 -1.73 -11.47 -6.98
CA SER A 77 -1.43 -12.42 -5.90
C SER A 77 -0.04 -12.19 -5.32
N ASP A 78 0.98 -12.04 -6.17
CA ASP A 78 2.37 -11.80 -5.74
C ASP A 78 2.48 -10.47 -4.96
N TRP A 79 1.78 -9.43 -5.40
CA TRP A 79 1.70 -8.17 -4.67
C TRP A 79 1.05 -8.37 -3.29
N CYS A 80 -0.08 -9.09 -3.24
CA CYS A 80 -0.80 -9.34 -1.99
C CYS A 80 0.05 -10.13 -0.99
N ASP A 81 0.84 -11.11 -1.46
CA ASP A 81 1.71 -11.90 -0.61
C ASP A 81 2.84 -11.04 -0.02
N ARG A 82 3.43 -10.13 -0.80
CA ARG A 82 4.43 -9.17 -0.31
C ARG A 82 3.83 -8.20 0.69
N ALA A 83 2.68 -7.62 0.37
CA ALA A 83 1.96 -6.70 1.25
C ALA A 83 1.58 -7.38 2.58
N ASN A 84 1.07 -8.62 2.53
CA ASN A 84 0.64 -9.36 3.71
C ASN A 84 1.77 -9.64 4.70
N ARG A 85 3.02 -9.79 4.23
CA ARG A 85 4.18 -9.91 5.13
C ARG A 85 4.26 -8.72 6.07
N ILE A 86 4.05 -7.50 5.57
CA ILE A 86 4.10 -6.27 6.38
C ILE A 86 2.78 -6.06 7.11
N TYR A 87 1.67 -6.08 6.39
CA TYR A 87 0.37 -5.66 6.92
C TYR A 87 -0.14 -6.57 8.04
N SER A 88 0.13 -7.88 7.99
CA SER A 88 -0.27 -8.80 9.07
C SER A 88 0.46 -8.52 10.40
N MET A 89 1.73 -8.11 10.34
CA MET A 89 2.49 -7.68 11.53
C MET A 89 1.95 -6.38 12.12
N LEU A 90 1.28 -5.56 11.32
CA LEU A 90 0.58 -4.33 11.74
C LEU A 90 -0.89 -4.57 12.12
N GLY A 91 -1.33 -5.83 12.18
CA GLY A 91 -2.67 -6.22 12.61
C GLY A 91 -3.74 -6.21 11.51
N ALA A 92 -3.39 -5.98 10.25
CA ALA A 92 -4.35 -6.07 9.17
C ALA A 92 -4.71 -7.54 8.85
N VAL A 93 -5.98 -7.78 8.53
CA VAL A 93 -6.49 -9.10 8.18
C VAL A 93 -6.74 -9.17 6.67
N ARG A 94 -6.06 -10.09 5.99
CA ARG A 94 -6.33 -10.42 4.58
C ARG A 94 -7.51 -11.37 4.46
N SER A 95 -8.47 -11.06 3.59
CA SER A 95 -9.67 -11.89 3.34
C SER A 95 -10.20 -11.71 1.92
N GLY A 96 -11.19 -12.52 1.51
CA GLY A 96 -11.94 -12.36 0.26
C GLY A 96 -11.24 -12.85 -1.01
N ASN A 97 -11.97 -12.80 -2.12
CA ASN A 97 -11.49 -13.06 -3.49
C ASN A 97 -12.23 -12.11 -4.45
N PRO A 98 -11.59 -11.03 -4.97
CA PRO A 98 -10.18 -10.69 -4.82
C PRO A 98 -9.79 -10.33 -3.36
N PRO A 99 -8.51 -10.45 -2.99
CA PRO A 99 -8.07 -10.14 -1.64
C PRO A 99 -8.38 -8.70 -1.22
N LYS A 100 -8.71 -8.51 0.05
CA LYS A 100 -8.79 -7.21 0.73
C LYS A 100 -8.05 -7.27 2.06
N PHE A 101 -7.54 -6.13 2.51
CA PHE A 101 -6.93 -5.98 3.82
C PHE A 101 -7.78 -5.05 4.68
N THR A 102 -8.28 -5.58 5.80
CA THR A 102 -9.02 -4.79 6.79
C THR A 102 -8.09 -4.46 7.95
N TRP A 103 -7.95 -3.18 8.27
CA TRP A 103 -7.08 -2.70 9.34
C TRP A 103 -7.81 -2.62 10.69
N PRO A 104 -7.10 -2.67 11.84
CA PRO A 104 -7.71 -2.53 13.17
C PRO A 104 -8.53 -1.26 13.37
N SER A 105 -8.16 -0.18 12.68
CA SER A 105 -8.91 1.09 12.68
C SER A 105 -10.27 1.00 11.99
N GLY A 106 -10.46 0.05 11.06
CA GLY A 106 -11.58 0.04 10.12
C GLY A 106 -11.22 0.48 8.70
N ALA A 107 -9.99 0.96 8.45
CA ALA A 107 -9.51 1.22 7.09
C ALA A 107 -9.56 -0.06 6.24
N VAL A 108 -9.82 0.09 4.94
CA VAL A 108 -9.93 -1.04 4.00
C VAL A 108 -9.10 -0.79 2.77
N PHE A 109 -8.23 -1.75 2.45
CA PHE A 109 -7.50 -1.80 1.19
C PHE A 109 -8.10 -2.88 0.30
N SER A 110 -8.77 -2.47 -0.77
CA SER A 110 -9.32 -3.35 -1.79
C SER A 110 -8.30 -3.59 -2.89
N THR A 111 -8.32 -4.79 -3.47
CA THR A 111 -7.45 -5.11 -4.61
C THR A 111 -8.28 -5.48 -5.84
N GLY A 112 -7.72 -5.22 -7.01
CA GLY A 112 -8.39 -5.45 -8.28
C GLY A 112 -7.42 -5.45 -9.46
N HIS A 113 -7.99 -5.53 -10.66
CA HIS A 113 -7.25 -5.49 -11.91
C HIS A 113 -8.00 -4.72 -12.99
N LEU A 114 -7.27 -4.30 -14.03
CA LEU A 114 -7.78 -3.61 -15.22
C LEU A 114 -7.29 -4.34 -16.49
N MET A 115 -7.86 -5.51 -16.77
CA MET A 115 -7.50 -6.30 -17.96
C MET A 115 -8.41 -6.03 -19.16
N ASP A 116 -9.68 -5.71 -18.93
CA ASP A 116 -10.68 -5.52 -19.99
C ASP A 116 -11.58 -4.29 -19.72
N ALA A 117 -12.32 -3.88 -20.75
CA ALA A 117 -13.19 -2.71 -20.69
C ALA A 117 -14.30 -2.81 -19.63
N ASN A 118 -14.73 -4.03 -19.28
CA ASN A 118 -15.77 -4.24 -18.28
C ASN A 118 -15.22 -4.13 -16.86
N ALA A 119 -13.90 -4.30 -16.65
CA ALA A 119 -13.26 -4.21 -15.35
C ALA A 119 -13.50 -2.84 -14.69
N TYR A 120 -13.58 -1.75 -15.47
CA TYR A 120 -13.85 -0.43 -14.90
C TYR A 120 -15.23 -0.31 -14.22
N THR A 121 -16.26 -0.96 -14.78
CA THR A 121 -17.63 -0.88 -14.25
C THR A 121 -17.74 -1.27 -12.77
N GLN A 122 -16.80 -2.08 -12.28
CA GLN A 122 -16.72 -2.52 -10.88
C GLN A 122 -16.25 -1.42 -9.91
N TYR A 123 -15.61 -0.37 -10.42
CA TYR A 123 -15.09 0.75 -9.63
C TYR A 123 -15.93 2.03 -9.81
N GLN A 124 -16.90 2.01 -10.73
CA GLN A 124 -17.78 3.14 -10.96
C GLN A 124 -18.64 3.43 -9.72
N GLY A 125 -18.67 4.70 -9.31
CA GLY A 125 -19.41 5.14 -8.12
C GLY A 125 -18.67 4.88 -6.79
N HIS A 126 -17.59 4.12 -6.79
CA HIS A 126 -16.76 3.96 -5.59
C HIS A 126 -15.92 5.21 -5.32
N GLU A 127 -15.58 5.42 -4.05
CA GLU A 127 -14.69 6.47 -3.59
C GLU A 127 -13.48 5.83 -2.92
N TYR A 128 -12.27 6.21 -3.35
CA TYR A 128 -11.02 5.80 -2.75
C TYR A 128 -10.12 7.01 -2.51
N GLN A 129 -9.67 7.20 -1.27
CA GLN A 129 -8.76 8.29 -0.93
C GLN A 129 -7.31 7.97 -1.30
N LYS A 130 -6.95 6.69 -1.43
CA LYS A 130 -5.62 6.29 -1.92
C LYS A 130 -5.72 5.24 -3.00
N MET A 131 -4.93 5.40 -4.06
CA MET A 131 -4.78 4.37 -5.08
C MET A 131 -3.31 4.03 -5.31
N VAL A 132 -3.03 2.75 -5.55
CA VAL A 132 -1.75 2.29 -6.06
C VAL A 132 -2.00 1.54 -7.37
N LEU A 133 -1.45 2.04 -8.47
CA LEU A 133 -1.44 1.33 -9.75
C LEU A 133 -0.02 0.85 -10.02
N GLU A 134 0.14 -0.47 -10.02
CA GLU A 134 1.43 -1.08 -10.27
C GLU A 134 1.66 -1.32 -11.76
N GLU A 135 2.85 -0.96 -12.24
CA GLU A 135 3.25 -1.12 -13.65
C GLU A 135 2.23 -0.51 -14.61
N LEU A 136 1.99 0.80 -14.46
CA LEU A 136 1.07 1.59 -15.26
C LEU A 136 1.29 1.42 -16.77
N ASP A 137 2.54 1.21 -17.19
CA ASP A 137 2.92 0.91 -18.59
C ASP A 137 2.26 -0.36 -19.16
N GLN A 138 1.67 -1.20 -18.32
CA GLN A 138 0.95 -2.40 -18.73
C GLN A 138 -0.57 -2.23 -18.82
N ILE A 139 -1.10 -1.07 -18.43
CA ILE A 139 -2.52 -0.76 -18.61
C ILE A 139 -2.76 -0.54 -20.11
N PRO A 140 -3.69 -1.29 -20.75
CA PRO A 140 -3.80 -1.31 -22.21
C PRO A 140 -4.15 0.02 -22.87
N GLU A 141 -4.93 0.86 -22.19
CA GLU A 141 -5.44 2.13 -22.74
C GLU A 141 -5.50 3.20 -21.65
N GLU A 142 -5.09 4.43 -22.00
CA GLU A 142 -5.14 5.59 -21.10
C GLU A 142 -6.55 5.85 -20.55
N LYS A 143 -7.60 5.60 -21.34
CA LYS A 143 -8.99 5.80 -20.91
C LYS A 143 -9.32 5.01 -19.64
N TYR A 144 -8.80 3.79 -19.47
CA TYR A 144 -9.06 2.97 -18.29
C TYR A 144 -8.40 3.55 -17.04
N TYR A 145 -7.22 4.17 -17.21
CA TYR A 145 -6.58 4.91 -16.13
C TYR A 145 -7.41 6.14 -15.73
N LEU A 146 -7.82 6.96 -16.70
CA LEU A 146 -8.60 8.17 -16.46
C LEU A 146 -9.95 7.88 -15.80
N GLU A 147 -10.62 6.83 -16.26
CA GLU A 147 -11.86 6.32 -15.66
C GLU A 147 -11.63 5.92 -14.20
N LEU A 148 -10.60 5.12 -13.90
CA LEU A 148 -10.29 4.73 -12.53
C LEU A 148 -9.90 5.92 -11.64
N MET A 149 -9.10 6.84 -12.17
CA MET A 149 -8.69 8.08 -11.50
C MET A 149 -9.89 8.91 -11.06
N SER A 150 -11.02 8.87 -11.78
CA SER A 150 -12.26 9.56 -11.38
C SER A 150 -12.88 9.03 -10.06
N SER A 151 -12.53 7.81 -9.66
CA SER A 151 -12.87 7.23 -8.36
C SER A 151 -11.87 7.59 -7.24
N CYS A 152 -10.76 8.26 -7.57
CA CYS A 152 -9.82 8.81 -6.58
C CYS A 152 -10.29 10.18 -6.11
N ARG A 153 -11.08 10.18 -5.05
CA ARG A 153 -11.68 11.38 -4.45
C ARG A 153 -11.82 11.18 -2.95
N SER A 154 -12.09 12.26 -2.24
CA SER A 154 -12.30 12.21 -0.80
C SER A 154 -13.38 13.19 -0.39
N THR A 155 -14.33 12.69 0.40
CA THR A 155 -15.28 13.49 1.19
C THR A 155 -14.93 13.48 2.68
N VAL A 156 -13.86 12.78 3.06
CA VAL A 156 -13.42 12.56 4.45
C VAL A 156 -12.39 13.62 4.84
N ASP A 157 -12.64 14.34 5.94
CA ASP A 157 -11.72 15.35 6.43
C ASP A 157 -10.36 14.73 6.82
N GLY A 158 -9.28 15.45 6.52
CA GLY A 158 -7.92 14.99 6.74
C GLY A 158 -7.39 13.92 5.75
N LEU A 159 -8.23 13.29 4.94
CA LEU A 159 -7.78 12.37 3.88
C LEU A 159 -7.74 13.06 2.53
N LYS A 160 -6.53 13.36 2.04
CA LYS A 160 -6.35 13.90 0.69
C LYS A 160 -6.34 12.77 -0.34
N PRO A 161 -7.11 12.87 -1.44
CA PRO A 161 -7.06 11.88 -2.49
C PRO A 161 -5.68 11.90 -3.16
N GLN A 162 -5.05 10.74 -3.31
CA GLN A 162 -3.76 10.59 -3.97
C GLN A 162 -3.63 9.25 -4.70
N ILE A 163 -2.87 9.26 -5.79
CA ILE A 163 -2.55 8.11 -6.62
C ILE A 163 -1.05 7.93 -6.68
N PHE A 164 -0.58 6.74 -6.34
CA PHE A 164 0.81 6.32 -6.48
C PHE A 164 0.93 5.34 -7.64
N LEU A 165 1.72 5.71 -8.64
CA LEU A 165 1.89 4.99 -9.89
C LEU A 165 3.30 4.41 -9.92
N THR A 166 3.45 3.16 -10.32
CA THR A 166 4.77 2.59 -10.62
C THR A 166 4.90 2.26 -12.09
N SER A 167 6.10 2.41 -12.64
CA SER A 167 6.37 2.07 -14.05
C SER A 167 7.82 1.63 -14.25
N ASN A 168 8.09 0.87 -15.31
CA ASN A 168 9.43 0.38 -15.65
C ASN A 168 10.13 1.20 -16.74
#